data_AF-A0A3Z6QUB6-F1
#
_entry.id   AF-A0A3Z6QUB6-F1
#
_cell.length_a   1.000
_cell.length_b   1.000
_cell.length_c   1.000
_cell.angle_alpha   90.00
_cell.angle_beta   90.00
_cell.angle_gamma   90.00
#
_symmetry.space_group_name_H-M   'P 1'
#
loop_
_entity.id
_entity.type
_entity.pdbx_description
1 polymer ?
#
loop_
_entity_poly.entity_id
_entity_poly.type
_entity_poly.pdbx_seq_one_letter_code
_entity_poly.pdbx_strand_id
1 'polypeptide(L)'
;MSEHTHADPEGLTDHTDVICSTSIERIVTGRNAALTQIESLIHQLAEISTLTRSIGGKTAPDWAMKQDFRCGCWLLEKSETAMKAITRNLDRGIWRDLMERSGMLSIMDAQAREQWYNSLEKDDIPAVSEANILSTFEQLHQSKDEVFERGVINVFRSLSWDFRTNNPCKFGSKIIVNGLVK
;
A
#
# COMPACT_ATOMS: atom_id res chain seq x y z
N MET A 1 -5.97 -15.37 36.35
CA MET A 1 -5.86 -13.91 36.54
C MET A 1 -4.49 -13.47 36.07
N SER A 2 -4.44 -12.85 34.90
CA SER A 2 -3.41 -11.88 34.51
C SER A 2 -4.07 -10.97 33.49
N GLU A 3 -4.59 -9.85 33.99
CA GLU A 3 -4.98 -8.70 33.17
C GLU A 3 -3.69 -8.04 32.67
N HIS A 4 -3.48 -8.09 31.36
CA HIS A 4 -2.53 -7.20 30.71
C HIS A 4 -3.34 -6.08 30.07
N THR A 5 -3.48 -5.00 30.83
CA THR A 5 -3.88 -3.68 30.35
C THR A 5 -2.85 -3.21 29.33
N HIS A 6 -3.09 -3.49 28.06
CA HIS A 6 -2.41 -2.79 26.98
C HIS A 6 -3.10 -1.43 26.83
N ALA A 7 -2.42 -0.39 27.31
CA ALA A 7 -2.84 0.98 27.11
C ALA A 7 -2.85 1.27 25.59
N ASP A 8 -4.04 1.48 25.05
CA ASP A 8 -4.22 2.15 23.76
C ASP A 8 -3.65 3.57 23.86
N PRO A 9 -2.79 4.01 22.92
CA PRO A 9 -2.58 5.42 22.73
C PRO A 9 -3.74 5.93 21.87
N GLU A 10 -4.79 6.40 22.54
CA GLU A 10 -5.68 7.41 21.96
C GLU A 10 -4.83 8.60 21.50
N GLY A 11 -4.67 8.72 20.19
CA GLY A 11 -4.09 9.87 19.51
C GLY A 11 -5.04 10.31 18.42
N LEU A 12 -6.09 11.02 18.83
CA LEU A 12 -6.94 11.79 17.94
C LEU A 12 -6.12 12.97 17.41
N THR A 13 -5.72 12.96 16.14
CA THR A 13 -5.18 14.15 15.48
C THR A 13 -5.90 14.44 14.17
N ASP A 14 -6.31 15.71 14.07
CA ASP A 14 -7.07 16.32 13.00
C ASP A 14 -6.44 16.14 11.62
N HIS A 15 -7.31 16.17 10.61
CA HIS A 15 -7.04 16.02 9.19
C HIS A 15 -5.91 16.91 8.64
N THR A 16 -4.66 16.48 8.77
CA THR A 16 -3.51 16.54 7.84
C THR A 16 -2.30 15.97 8.61
N ASP A 17 -2.27 14.65 8.81
CA ASP A 17 -1.24 14.04 9.65
C ASP A 17 0.12 14.04 8.95
N VAL A 18 1.03 14.87 9.47
CA VAL A 18 2.46 14.82 9.16
C VAL A 18 2.98 13.44 9.58
N ILE A 19 3.52 12.67 8.64
CA ILE A 19 4.19 11.41 8.98
C ILE A 19 5.41 11.74 9.85
N CYS A 20 5.31 11.47 11.15
CA CYS A 20 6.43 11.67 12.06
C CYS A 20 7.57 10.69 11.76
N SER A 21 8.83 11.12 11.90
CA SER A 21 10.01 10.26 11.72
C SER A 21 9.96 9.02 12.64
N THR A 22 9.46 9.16 13.87
CA THR A 22 9.21 8.03 14.80
C THR A 22 8.23 6.99 14.25
N SER A 23 7.29 7.40 13.40
CA SER A 23 6.39 6.47 12.71
C SER A 23 7.08 5.74 11.56
N ILE A 24 7.98 6.40 10.82
CA ILE A 24 8.75 5.79 9.73
C ILE A 24 9.69 4.72 10.28
N GLU A 25 10.45 5.05 11.33
CA GLU A 25 11.36 4.09 11.97
C GLU A 25 10.61 2.84 12.46
N ARG A 26 9.45 3.04 13.11
CA ARG A 26 8.60 1.94 13.57
C ARG A 26 8.10 1.06 12.43
N ILE A 27 7.68 1.66 11.31
CA ILE A 27 7.22 0.92 10.12
C ILE A 27 8.35 0.09 9.53
N VAL A 28 9.52 0.69 9.30
CA VAL A 28 10.68 0.01 8.72
C VAL A 28 11.16 -1.12 9.62
N THR A 29 11.26 -0.87 10.93
CA THR A 29 11.66 -1.88 11.93
C THR A 29 10.66 -3.02 12.00
N GLY A 30 9.35 -2.71 12.07
CA GLY A 30 8.29 -3.71 12.08
C GLY A 30 8.26 -4.56 10.81
N ARG A 31 8.42 -3.93 9.65
CA ARG A 31 8.53 -4.59 8.34
C ARG A 31 9.71 -5.58 8.30
N ASN A 32 10.90 -5.15 8.73
CA ASN A 32 12.08 -6.01 8.74
C ASN A 32 11.93 -7.18 9.72
N ALA A 33 11.41 -6.92 10.92
CA ALA A 33 11.15 -7.98 11.91
C ALA A 33 10.11 -9.00 11.41
N ALA A 34 9.07 -8.55 10.69
CA ALA A 34 8.08 -9.43 10.09
C ALA A 34 8.70 -10.31 9.00
N LEU A 35 9.53 -9.74 8.10
CA LEU A 35 10.18 -10.51 7.04
C LEU A 35 11.15 -11.57 7.58
N THR A 36 11.93 -11.25 8.62
CA THR A 36 12.80 -12.24 9.29
C THR A 36 12.00 -13.41 9.86
N GLN A 37 10.85 -13.13 10.48
CA GLN A 37 9.97 -14.19 11.01
C GLN A 37 9.34 -15.03 9.90
N ILE A 38 8.92 -14.40 8.80
CA ILE A 38 8.36 -15.12 7.65
C ILE A 38 9.42 -16.02 6.99
N GLU A 39 10.65 -15.54 6.83
CA GLU A 39 11.75 -16.35 6.29
C GLU A 39 12.02 -17.58 7.17
N SER A 40 12.08 -17.39 8.49
CA SER A 40 12.22 -18.49 9.45
C SER A 40 11.08 -19.51 9.33
N LEU A 41 9.84 -19.04 9.20
CA LEU A 41 8.67 -19.92 9.00
C LEU A 41 8.76 -20.74 7.71
N ILE A 42 9.21 -20.15 6.61
CA ILE A 42 9.37 -20.86 5.33
C ILE A 42 10.44 -21.96 5.47
N HIS A 43 11.55 -21.68 6.16
CA HIS A 43 12.57 -22.68 6.43
C HIS A 43 12.04 -23.82 7.32
N GLN A 44 11.34 -23.50 8.41
CA GLN A 44 10.74 -24.51 9.27
C GLN A 44 9.72 -25.39 8.52
N LEU A 45 8.91 -24.79 7.64
CA LEU A 45 7.96 -25.54 6.84
C LEU A 45 8.65 -26.49 5.84
N ALA A 46 9.79 -26.07 5.29
CA ALA A 46 10.62 -26.93 4.45
C ALA A 46 11.21 -28.10 5.25
N GLU A 47 11.69 -27.87 6.48
CA GLU A 47 12.17 -28.92 7.37
C GLU A 47 11.06 -29.93 7.72
N ILE A 48 9.89 -29.44 8.13
CA ILE A 48 8.71 -30.29 8.37
C ILE A 48 8.38 -31.12 7.13
N SER A 49 8.43 -30.52 5.94
CA SER A 49 8.19 -31.24 4.68
C SER A 49 9.23 -32.34 4.40
N THR A 50 10.46 -32.20 4.90
CA THR A 50 11.47 -33.27 4.83
C THR A 50 11.17 -34.41 5.80
N LEU A 51 10.74 -34.08 7.02
CA LEU A 51 10.35 -35.05 8.06
C LEU A 51 9.10 -35.83 7.68
N THR A 52 8.04 -35.15 7.21
CA THR A 52 6.81 -35.83 6.80
C THR A 52 7.06 -36.75 5.61
N ARG A 53 7.90 -36.31 4.66
CA ARG A 53 8.28 -37.14 3.51
C ARG A 53 9.06 -38.39 3.92
N SER A 54 9.95 -38.30 4.92
CA SER A 54 10.73 -39.46 5.37
C SER A 54 9.88 -40.57 6.01
N ILE A 55 8.71 -40.21 6.57
CA ILE A 55 7.74 -41.16 7.13
C ILE A 55 6.58 -41.49 6.15
N GLY A 56 6.66 -41.07 4.89
CA GLY A 56 5.64 -41.36 3.86
C GLY A 56 4.45 -40.39 3.80
N GLY A 57 4.43 -39.34 4.63
CA GLY A 57 3.38 -38.31 4.72
C GLY A 57 3.44 -37.19 3.66
N LYS A 58 4.28 -37.32 2.62
CA LYS A 58 4.49 -36.32 1.53
C LYS A 58 4.92 -34.93 2.04
N THR A 59 4.71 -33.84 1.28
CA THR A 59 5.22 -32.48 1.59
C THR A 59 4.09 -31.47 1.84
N ALA A 60 4.43 -30.26 2.32
CA ALA A 60 3.44 -29.23 2.65
C ALA A 60 2.36 -28.95 1.59
N PRO A 61 2.67 -28.85 0.28
CA PRO A 61 1.64 -28.73 -0.74
C PRO A 61 0.59 -29.85 -0.78
N ASP A 62 0.95 -31.08 -0.37
CA ASP A 62 0.03 -32.22 -0.41
C ASP A 62 -0.98 -32.21 0.74
N TRP A 63 -0.61 -31.67 1.91
CA TRP A 63 -1.45 -31.72 3.11
C TRP A 63 -1.96 -30.35 3.59
N ALA A 64 -1.33 -29.24 3.20
CA ALA A 64 -1.76 -27.90 3.59
C ALA A 64 -2.77 -27.27 2.61
N MET A 65 -2.83 -27.76 1.37
CA MET A 65 -3.66 -27.17 0.31
C MET A 65 -4.93 -27.98 0.07
N LYS A 66 -6.08 -27.29 -0.05
CA LYS A 66 -7.33 -27.91 -0.49
C LYS A 66 -7.24 -28.28 -1.98
N GLN A 67 -7.76 -29.44 -2.35
CA GLN A 67 -7.64 -30.00 -3.72
C GLN A 67 -8.21 -29.07 -4.80
N ASP A 68 -9.32 -28.39 -4.52
CA ASP A 68 -10.00 -27.47 -5.45
C ASP A 68 -9.54 -26.00 -5.32
N PHE A 69 -8.58 -25.72 -4.43
CA PHE A 69 -8.14 -24.36 -4.09
C PHE A 69 -6.62 -24.24 -4.19
N ARG A 70 -6.04 -24.73 -5.29
CA ARG A 70 -4.64 -24.46 -5.63
C ARG A 70 -4.47 -23.04 -6.18
N CYS A 71 -4.85 -22.03 -5.40
CA CYS A 71 -4.26 -20.72 -5.57
C CYS A 71 -2.79 -20.80 -5.12
N GLY A 72 -1.87 -20.23 -5.89
CA GLY A 72 -0.44 -20.30 -5.57
C GLY A 72 -0.17 -19.71 -4.18
N CYS A 73 0.36 -20.51 -3.25
CA CYS A 73 0.73 -20.06 -1.91
C CYS A 73 2.24 -19.79 -1.87
N TRP A 74 2.64 -18.54 -1.71
CA TRP A 74 4.06 -18.17 -1.65
C TRP A 74 4.83 -18.87 -0.53
N LEU A 75 4.17 -19.20 0.60
CA LEU A 75 4.80 -19.92 1.71
C LEU A 75 5.23 -21.35 1.35
N LEU A 76 4.67 -21.90 0.27
CA LEU A 76 4.99 -23.25 -0.22
C LEU A 76 6.01 -23.25 -1.36
N GLU A 77 6.43 -22.08 -1.82
CA GLU A 77 7.46 -21.92 -2.84
C GLU A 77 8.88 -22.03 -2.25
N LYS A 78 9.89 -22.08 -3.12
CA LYS A 78 11.30 -21.98 -2.69
C LYS A 78 11.52 -20.66 -1.94
N SER A 79 12.29 -20.71 -0.84
CA SER A 79 12.56 -19.55 0.03
C SER A 79 12.92 -18.29 -0.75
N GLU A 80 13.84 -18.37 -1.72
CA GLU A 80 14.24 -17.22 -2.52
C GLU A 80 13.06 -16.58 -3.30
N THR A 81 12.24 -17.39 -3.96
CA THR A 81 11.09 -16.93 -4.75
C THR A 81 9.98 -16.41 -3.84
N ALA A 82 9.70 -17.13 -2.75
CA ALA A 82 8.73 -16.78 -1.74
C ALA A 82 9.05 -15.42 -1.11
N MET A 83 10.29 -15.25 -0.63
CA MET A 83 10.71 -14.02 0.05
C MET A 83 10.68 -12.82 -0.88
N LYS A 84 11.08 -12.96 -2.15
CA LYS A 84 10.97 -11.88 -3.14
C LYS A 84 9.51 -11.45 -3.33
N ALA A 85 8.59 -12.40 -3.55
CA ALA A 85 7.18 -12.10 -3.78
C ALA A 85 6.49 -11.52 -2.53
N ILE A 86 6.73 -12.11 -1.36
CA ILE A 86 6.16 -11.67 -0.08
C ILE A 86 6.66 -10.26 0.27
N THR A 87 7.96 -10.02 0.16
CA THR A 87 8.56 -8.70 0.42
C THR A 87 7.91 -7.64 -0.44
N ARG A 88 7.79 -7.89 -1.75
CA ARG A 88 7.12 -6.97 -2.68
C ARG A 88 5.68 -6.71 -2.30
N ASN A 89 4.90 -7.76 -2.00
CA ASN A 89 3.49 -7.61 -1.66
C ASN A 89 3.28 -6.85 -0.33
N LEU A 90 4.14 -7.10 0.65
CA LEU A 90 4.14 -6.37 1.92
C LEU A 90 4.50 -4.89 1.70
N ASP A 91 5.56 -4.63 0.95
CA ASP A 91 6.00 -3.27 0.64
C ASP A 91 4.92 -2.49 -0.13
N ARG A 92 4.20 -3.13 -1.07
CA ARG A 92 3.02 -2.53 -1.73
C ARG A 92 1.93 -2.12 -0.74
N GLY A 93 1.63 -2.99 0.24
CA GLY A 93 0.65 -2.69 1.28
C GLY A 93 1.06 -1.48 2.12
N ILE A 94 2.33 -1.44 2.53
CA ILE A 94 2.90 -0.32 3.30
C ILE A 94 2.85 0.98 2.51
N TRP A 95 3.20 0.96 1.22
CA TRP A 95 3.12 2.16 0.38
C TRP A 95 1.70 2.70 0.22
N ARG A 96 0.68 1.82 0.12
CA ARG A 96 -0.73 2.23 0.09
C ARG A 96 -1.12 2.90 1.41
N ASP A 97 -0.80 2.29 2.55
CA ASP A 97 -1.08 2.83 3.88
C ASP A 97 -0.41 4.20 4.10
N LEU A 98 0.87 4.32 3.75
CA LEU A 98 1.60 5.59 3.85
C LEU A 98 0.94 6.70 3.01
N MET A 99 0.53 6.38 1.80
CA MET A 99 -0.13 7.35 0.92
C MET A 99 -1.51 7.77 1.40
N GLU A 100 -2.28 6.85 1.95
CA GLU A 100 -3.58 7.13 2.55
C GLU A 100 -3.43 8.04 3.78
N ARG A 101 -2.54 7.67 4.70
CA ARG A 101 -2.31 8.41 5.96
C ARG A 101 -1.70 9.79 5.77
N SER A 102 -0.87 9.97 4.75
CA SER A 102 -0.29 11.28 4.42
C SER A 102 -1.31 12.29 3.85
N GLY A 103 -2.49 11.84 3.43
CA GLY A 103 -3.45 12.67 2.68
C GLY A 103 -2.98 13.02 1.27
N MET A 104 -1.83 12.52 0.80
CA MET A 104 -1.31 12.87 -0.53
C MET A 104 -2.28 12.48 -1.65
N LEU A 105 -3.02 11.38 -1.47
CA LEU A 105 -4.06 10.97 -2.42
C LEU A 105 -5.14 12.05 -2.61
N SER A 106 -5.51 12.82 -1.60
CA SER A 106 -6.55 13.85 -1.76
C SER A 106 -6.09 15.05 -2.59
N ILE A 107 -4.78 15.29 -2.64
CA ILE A 107 -4.16 16.37 -3.43
C ILE A 107 -4.04 15.96 -4.90
N MET A 108 -3.81 14.66 -5.15
CA MET A 108 -3.61 14.13 -6.49
C MET A 108 -4.87 14.17 -7.37
N ASP A 109 -4.71 14.57 -8.62
CA ASP A 109 -5.72 14.40 -9.66
C ASP A 109 -5.86 12.93 -10.11
N ALA A 110 -6.92 12.61 -10.85
CA ALA A 110 -7.22 11.23 -11.25
C ALA A 110 -6.08 10.54 -12.01
N GLN A 111 -5.37 11.28 -12.88
CA GLN A 111 -4.25 10.76 -13.66
C GLN A 111 -3.06 10.44 -12.74
N ALA A 112 -2.73 11.34 -11.81
CA ALA A 112 -1.65 11.11 -10.85
C ALA A 112 -1.94 9.91 -9.92
N ARG A 113 -3.20 9.77 -9.46
CA ARG A 113 -3.62 8.60 -8.66
C ARG A 113 -3.47 7.29 -9.43
N GLU A 114 -3.92 7.26 -10.68
CA GLU A 114 -3.80 6.06 -11.53
C GLU A 114 -2.34 5.70 -11.79
N GLN A 115 -1.49 6.69 -12.11
CA GLN A 115 -0.06 6.49 -12.28
C GLN A 115 0.60 5.93 -11.02
N TRP A 116 0.22 6.43 -9.85
CA TRP A 116 0.70 5.93 -8.57
C TRP A 116 0.27 4.47 -8.33
N TYR A 117 -1.00 4.13 -8.52
CA TYR A 117 -1.44 2.73 -8.35
C TYR A 117 -0.74 1.79 -9.34
N ASN A 118 -0.58 2.22 -10.59
CA ASN A 118 0.12 1.44 -11.60
C ASN A 118 1.61 1.27 -11.31
N SER A 119 2.27 2.25 -10.66
CA SER A 119 3.67 2.10 -10.26
C SER A 119 3.83 1.04 -9.18
N LEU A 120 2.87 0.94 -8.24
CA LEU A 120 2.88 -0.07 -7.20
C LEU A 120 2.72 -1.50 -7.73
N GLU A 121 2.07 -1.69 -8.88
CA GLU A 121 1.91 -3.03 -9.47
C GLU A 121 3.15 -3.54 -10.20
N LYS A 122 4.16 -2.70 -10.41
CA LYS A 122 5.43 -3.10 -11.04
C LYS A 122 6.34 -3.85 -10.08
N ASP A 123 7.41 -4.41 -10.64
CA ASP A 123 8.41 -5.18 -9.89
C ASP A 123 9.50 -4.31 -9.27
N ASP A 124 9.63 -3.06 -9.72
CA ASP A 124 10.66 -2.09 -9.36
C ASP A 124 10.19 -1.06 -8.33
N ILE A 125 9.21 -1.42 -7.48
CA ILE A 125 8.78 -0.53 -6.40
C ILE A 125 9.96 -0.20 -5.47
N PRO A 126 10.06 1.05 -4.98
CA PRO A 126 11.10 1.40 -4.02
C PRO A 126 10.98 0.53 -2.77
N ALA A 127 12.08 -0.07 -2.35
CA ALA A 127 12.11 -0.84 -1.10
C ALA A 127 11.68 0.05 0.07
N VAL A 128 10.91 -0.50 1.00
CA VAL A 128 10.49 0.23 2.21
C VAL A 128 11.70 0.45 3.11
N SER A 129 12.28 1.64 3.02
CA SER A 129 13.39 2.13 3.85
C SER A 129 13.15 3.59 4.20
N GLU A 130 13.76 4.08 5.27
CA GLU A 130 13.61 5.48 5.67
C GLU A 130 14.01 6.44 4.54
N ALA A 131 15.16 6.21 3.91
CA ALA A 131 15.65 7.01 2.79
C ALA A 131 14.67 7.02 1.60
N ASN A 132 14.13 5.86 1.23
CA ASN A 132 13.20 5.77 0.10
C ASN A 132 11.85 6.40 0.41
N ILE A 133 11.35 6.25 1.64
CA ILE A 133 10.13 6.90 2.12
C ILE A 133 10.31 8.42 2.06
N LEU A 134 11.38 8.95 2.66
CA LEU A 134 11.66 10.38 2.65
C LEU A 134 11.79 10.93 1.23
N SER A 135 12.59 10.28 0.39
CA SER A 135 12.80 10.71 -1.00
C SER A 135 11.50 10.68 -1.82
N THR A 136 10.68 9.65 -1.65
CA THR A 136 9.38 9.54 -2.33
C THR A 136 8.43 10.66 -1.88
N PHE A 137 8.29 10.88 -0.57
CA PHE A 137 7.42 11.93 -0.06
C PHE A 137 7.92 13.33 -0.37
N GLU A 138 9.23 13.54 -0.45
CA GLU A 138 9.82 14.80 -0.89
C GLU A 138 9.44 15.10 -2.36
N GLN A 139 9.58 14.12 -3.26
CA GLN A 139 9.17 14.27 -4.66
C GLN A 139 7.66 14.55 -4.81
N LEU A 140 6.85 13.83 -4.03
CA LEU A 140 5.40 14.04 -4.00
C LEU A 140 5.06 15.45 -3.50
N HIS A 141 5.77 15.94 -2.49
CA HIS A 141 5.56 17.30 -1.97
C HIS A 141 6.00 18.39 -2.95
N GLN A 142 7.12 18.18 -3.66
CA GLN A 142 7.62 19.11 -4.68
C GLN A 142 6.66 19.26 -5.86
N SER A 143 5.97 18.18 -6.24
CA SER A 143 5.02 18.17 -7.36
C SER A 143 3.56 18.46 -6.95
N LYS A 144 3.28 18.61 -5.65
CA LYS A 144 1.91 18.67 -5.11
C LYS A 144 1.08 19.82 -5.70
N ASP A 145 1.68 21.00 -5.86
CA ASP A 145 0.98 22.21 -6.29
C ASP A 145 0.62 22.10 -7.79
N GLU A 146 1.55 21.59 -8.60
CA GLU A 146 1.31 21.33 -10.03
C GLU A 146 0.20 20.30 -10.24
N VAL A 147 0.24 19.18 -9.50
CA VAL A 147 -0.78 18.13 -9.60
C VAL A 147 -2.15 18.65 -9.14
N PHE A 148 -2.18 19.47 -8.09
CA PHE A 148 -3.40 20.10 -7.60
C PHE A 148 -4.00 21.08 -8.63
N GLU A 149 -3.19 21.99 -9.17
CA GLU A 149 -3.61 22.96 -10.20
C GLU A 149 -4.14 22.25 -11.44
N ARG A 150 -3.41 21.23 -11.92
CA ARG A 150 -3.85 20.38 -13.03
C ARG A 150 -5.18 19.70 -12.74
N GLY A 151 -5.37 19.21 -11.52
CA GLY A 151 -6.63 18.62 -11.05
C GLY A 151 -7.80 19.59 -11.17
N VAL A 152 -7.65 20.81 -10.64
CA VAL A 152 -8.68 21.87 -10.73
C VAL A 152 -9.01 22.17 -12.20
N ILE A 153 -8.00 22.36 -13.05
CA ILE A 153 -8.19 22.62 -14.47
C ILE A 153 -8.95 21.48 -15.15
N ASN A 154 -8.58 20.22 -14.86
CA ASN A 154 -9.21 19.06 -15.47
C ASN A 154 -10.68 18.90 -15.04
N VAL A 155 -11.02 19.25 -13.79
CA VAL A 155 -12.42 19.31 -13.34
C VAL A 155 -13.21 20.29 -14.20
N PHE A 156 -12.74 21.54 -14.37
CA PHE A 156 -13.45 22.52 -15.19
C PHE A 156 -13.54 22.13 -16.67
N ARG A 157 -12.50 21.51 -17.24
CA ARG A 157 -12.54 20.97 -18.61
C ARG A 157 -13.60 19.88 -18.79
N SER A 158 -13.86 19.10 -17.75
CA SER A 158 -14.83 17.98 -17.78
C SER A 158 -16.30 18.41 -17.60
N LEU A 159 -16.56 19.67 -17.22
CA LEU A 159 -17.92 20.17 -17.06
C LEU A 159 -18.62 20.29 -18.42
N SER A 160 -19.94 20.08 -18.45
CA SER A 160 -20.74 20.44 -19.64
C SER A 160 -20.78 21.97 -19.78
N TRP A 161 -20.47 22.46 -20.98
CA TRP A 161 -20.45 23.88 -21.29
C TRP A 161 -21.85 24.43 -21.63
N ASP A 162 -22.86 23.56 -21.64
CA ASP A 162 -24.25 23.92 -21.94
C ASP A 162 -24.89 24.74 -20.80
N PHE A 163 -24.26 24.76 -19.64
CA PHE A 163 -24.74 25.46 -18.45
C PHE A 163 -23.96 26.74 -18.18
N ARG A 164 -24.68 27.86 -18.14
CA ARG A 164 -24.15 29.20 -17.84
C ARG A 164 -23.37 29.28 -16.52
N THR A 165 -23.65 28.39 -15.57
CA THR A 165 -23.00 28.39 -14.25
C THR A 165 -21.67 27.64 -14.20
N ASN A 166 -21.31 26.88 -15.24
CA ASN A 166 -20.03 26.16 -15.34
C ASN A 166 -18.89 27.06 -15.85
N ASN A 167 -18.85 28.33 -15.40
CA ASN A 167 -17.85 29.30 -15.83
C ASN A 167 -16.48 28.98 -15.18
N PRO A 168 -15.41 28.74 -15.96
CA PRO A 168 -14.09 28.32 -15.46
C PRO A 168 -13.34 29.41 -14.68
N CYS A 169 -13.84 30.65 -14.66
CA CYS A 169 -13.24 31.78 -13.94
C CYS A 169 -13.97 32.12 -12.63
N LYS A 170 -14.86 31.25 -12.13
CA LYS A 170 -15.60 31.48 -10.87
C LYS A 170 -15.75 30.20 -10.05
N PHE A 171 -15.48 30.30 -8.74
CA PHE A 171 -15.93 29.31 -7.76
C PHE A 171 -17.27 29.79 -7.16
N GLY A 172 -18.39 29.10 -7.46
CA GLY A 172 -19.78 29.45 -7.07
C GLY A 172 -20.60 30.17 -8.18
N SER A 173 -21.94 30.10 -8.31
CA SER A 173 -23.06 29.78 -7.38
C SER A 173 -23.79 28.44 -7.59
N LYS A 174 -23.42 27.59 -8.57
CA LYS A 174 -23.76 26.15 -8.67
C LYS A 174 -22.91 25.52 -9.78
N ILE A 175 -22.16 24.46 -9.49
CA ILE A 175 -21.35 23.71 -10.48
C ILE A 175 -22.06 22.38 -10.76
N ILE A 176 -22.25 22.01 -12.04
CA ILE A 176 -22.90 20.76 -12.45
C ILE A 176 -21.85 19.84 -13.07
N VAL A 177 -21.52 18.76 -12.38
CA VAL A 177 -20.58 17.72 -12.84
C VAL A 177 -21.37 16.50 -13.34
N ASN A 178 -21.09 16.04 -14.57
CA ASN A 178 -21.66 14.81 -15.10
C ASN A 178 -20.70 13.63 -14.86
N GLY A 179 -21.22 12.45 -14.50
CA GLY A 179 -20.42 11.22 -14.42
C GLY A 179 -19.57 11.05 -13.16
N LEU A 180 -19.91 11.72 -12.05
CA LEU A 180 -19.22 11.61 -10.76
C LEU A 180 -19.41 10.23 -10.08
N VAL A 181 -20.34 9.43 -10.60
CA VAL A 181 -20.50 8.01 -10.28
C VAL A 181 -20.53 7.25 -11.59
N LYS A 182 -19.65 6.25 -11.73
CA LYS A 182 -19.80 5.12 -12.63
C LYS A 182 -20.17 3.90 -11.82
#